data_AF-A0A7J9IA14-F1
#
_entry.id   AF-A0A7J9IA14-F1
#
_cell.length_a   1.000
_cell.length_b   1.000
_cell.length_c   1.000
_cell.angle_alpha   90.00
_cell.angle_beta   90.00
_cell.angle_gamma   90.00
#
_symmetry.space_group_name_H-M   'P 1'
#
loop_
_entity.id
_entity.type
_entity.pdbx_description
1 polymer ?
#
loop_
_entity_poly.entity_id
_entity_poly.type
_entity_poly.pdbx_seq_one_letter_code
_entity_poly.pdbx_strand_id
1 'polypeptide(L)'
;MISLLTSICSYGLPWLATCIPCPADASTSCPNTDVSGNYKSFQCPPGHYNDLASLFLNTNDDAIRNLLSTNTVKEFHISSLFIFFVAVYCLGIITYGIAIPSGLFIPVILAGSCYGRLVGRLFEPISKLDVGLFSLLGAASFLGGTMRMTVSLCVILLELTNDLLMLPLVMLVLLISKTMGDMFNKGVYDQIVKLKGLPYMEAHPEPYMKHLIARDVVTGPLITFSGVEKVGNILHALKHTGHNGFPVIDEPPFSDAPELCGLVLRSKLLVLLKGKAFSKDRVLAGNEVFRKISELDFAKAGSGKGLKLEDLDIQEEEWDMYVDLHPIANTSPYTVVETMSLAKAAVLFRELGLRHMCVVPKSQGVSL
;
A
#
# COMPACT_ATOMS: atom_id res chain seq x y z
N MET A 1 -9.03 -19.27 19.39
CA MET A 1 -9.57 -20.40 18.59
C MET A 1 -8.65 -20.76 17.43
N ILE A 2 -8.28 -19.81 16.56
CA ILE A 2 -7.42 -20.08 15.39
C ILE A 2 -6.01 -20.52 15.82
N SER A 3 -5.45 -19.92 16.88
CA SER A 3 -4.18 -20.38 17.47
C SER A 3 -4.22 -21.83 17.97
N LEU A 4 -5.36 -22.25 18.56
CA LEU A 4 -5.54 -23.62 19.02
C LEU A 4 -5.62 -24.58 17.83
N LEU A 5 -6.36 -24.20 16.78
CA LEU A 5 -6.45 -24.96 15.53
C LEU A 5 -5.06 -25.11 14.87
N THR A 6 -4.30 -24.03 14.76
CA THR A 6 -2.94 -24.07 14.19
C THR A 6 -2.03 -24.97 15.01
N SER A 7 -2.10 -24.95 16.34
CA SER A 7 -1.29 -25.82 17.21
C SER A 7 -1.70 -27.29 17.11
N ILE A 8 -3.01 -27.58 17.00
CA ILE A 8 -3.50 -28.94 16.80
C ILE A 8 -3.05 -29.48 15.44
N CYS A 9 -3.13 -28.66 14.38
CA CYS A 9 -2.65 -29.05 13.06
C CYS A 9 -1.14 -29.23 13.03
N SER A 10 -0.36 -28.31 13.60
CA SER A 10 1.10 -28.38 13.57
C SER A 10 1.68 -29.52 14.39
N TYR A 11 1.04 -29.88 15.53
CA TYR A 11 1.48 -31.01 16.35
C TYR A 11 0.86 -32.34 15.90
N GLY A 12 -0.37 -32.33 15.39
CA GLY A 12 -1.11 -33.54 15.02
C GLY A 12 -0.74 -34.10 13.65
N LEU A 13 -0.48 -33.25 12.65
CA LEU A 13 -0.14 -33.73 11.30
C LEU A 13 1.18 -34.53 11.23
N PRO A 14 2.25 -34.16 11.95
CA PRO A 14 3.48 -34.96 12.00
C PRO A 14 3.30 -36.43 12.43
N TRP A 15 2.22 -36.78 13.15
CA TRP A 15 1.91 -38.18 13.51
C TRP A 15 1.57 -39.05 12.30
N LEU A 16 1.14 -38.45 11.19
CA LEU A 16 0.78 -39.17 9.96
C LEU A 16 2.01 -39.51 9.10
N ALA A 17 3.16 -38.89 9.38
CA ALA A 17 4.38 -39.09 8.60
C ALA A 17 5.20 -40.27 9.12
N THR A 18 5.83 -41.00 8.19
CA THR A 18 6.70 -42.13 8.49
C THR A 18 8.12 -41.67 8.80
N CYS A 19 8.78 -42.32 9.74
CA CYS A 19 10.18 -42.06 10.09
C CYS A 19 11.13 -42.47 8.96
N ILE A 20 12.11 -41.61 8.66
CA ILE A 20 13.11 -41.80 7.61
C ILE A 20 14.48 -42.01 8.28
N PRO A 21 15.32 -42.96 7.82
CA PRO A 21 16.68 -43.11 8.33
C PRO A 21 17.53 -41.87 8.01
N CYS A 22 18.36 -41.46 8.96
CA CYS A 22 19.29 -40.36 8.78
C CYS A 22 20.29 -40.65 7.63
N PRO A 23 20.53 -39.68 6.73
CA PRO A 23 21.54 -39.86 5.68
C PRO A 23 22.94 -39.96 6.28
N ALA A 24 23.78 -40.85 5.72
CA ALA A 24 25.14 -41.11 6.20
C ALA A 24 26.10 -39.90 6.04
N ASP A 25 25.79 -38.99 5.12
CA ASP A 25 26.61 -37.82 4.77
C ASP A 25 26.10 -36.51 5.42
N ALA A 26 25.28 -36.59 6.46
CA ALA A 26 24.72 -35.40 7.10
C ALA A 26 25.83 -34.58 7.80
N SER A 27 26.05 -33.35 7.36
CA SER A 27 26.97 -32.38 7.98
C SER A 27 26.48 -31.87 9.35
N THR A 28 25.26 -32.23 9.75
CA THR A 28 24.60 -31.84 11.00
C THR A 28 24.17 -33.07 11.77
N SER A 29 24.14 -32.99 13.11
CA SER A 29 23.72 -34.08 13.99
C SER A 29 22.29 -34.52 13.67
N CYS A 30 22.12 -35.74 13.17
CA CYS A 30 20.82 -36.35 12.91
C CYS A 30 20.57 -37.48 13.91
N PRO A 31 19.47 -37.47 14.69
CA PRO A 31 18.43 -36.43 14.74
C PRO A 31 18.80 -35.23 15.61
N ASN A 32 18.26 -34.06 15.27
CA ASN A 32 18.50 -32.83 16.02
C ASN A 32 17.39 -32.62 17.08
N THR A 33 17.72 -32.84 18.36
CA THR A 33 16.79 -32.72 19.49
C THR A 33 16.71 -31.32 20.10
N ASP A 34 17.80 -30.54 20.04
CA ASP A 34 17.95 -29.34 20.89
C ASP A 34 18.08 -28.01 20.13
N VAL A 35 18.26 -28.01 18.80
CA VAL A 35 18.45 -26.79 17.99
C VAL A 35 17.43 -26.71 16.85
N SER A 36 17.01 -25.50 16.46
CA SER A 36 16.29 -25.26 15.21
C SER A 36 17.16 -25.68 14.01
N GLY A 37 16.59 -26.41 13.06
CA GLY A 37 17.37 -26.95 11.94
C GLY A 37 16.84 -28.26 11.38
N ASN A 38 17.60 -28.86 10.46
CA ASN A 38 17.23 -30.07 9.74
C ASN A 38 17.07 -31.31 10.64
N TYR A 39 16.25 -32.27 10.18
CA TYR A 39 16.10 -33.61 10.75
C TYR A 39 15.62 -33.68 12.20
N LYS A 40 14.41 -33.15 12.46
CA LYS A 40 13.75 -33.27 13.77
C LYS A 40 13.34 -34.72 14.04
N SER A 41 13.70 -35.23 15.22
CA SER A 41 13.10 -36.47 15.73
C SER A 41 11.76 -36.17 16.38
N PHE A 42 10.71 -36.79 15.87
CA PHE A 42 9.38 -36.77 16.44
C PHE A 42 8.83 -38.18 16.43
N GLN A 43 8.79 -38.81 17.61
CA GLN A 43 8.27 -40.16 17.84
C GLN A 43 8.93 -41.23 16.95
N CYS A 44 10.21 -41.03 16.62
CA CYS A 44 11.00 -41.94 15.79
C CYS A 44 12.04 -42.73 16.59
N PRO A 45 12.40 -43.96 16.14
CA PRO A 45 13.49 -44.72 16.72
C PRO A 45 14.84 -43.99 16.55
N PRO A 46 15.87 -44.32 17.35
CA PRO A 46 17.17 -43.68 17.26
C PRO A 46 17.75 -43.83 15.84
N GLY A 47 18.36 -42.75 15.33
CA GLY A 47 18.90 -42.68 13.97
C GLY A 47 17.87 -42.46 12.86
N HIS A 48 16.62 -42.13 13.21
CA HIS A 48 15.58 -41.73 12.26
C HIS A 48 15.05 -40.33 12.57
N TYR A 49 14.55 -39.64 11.55
CA TYR A 49 13.90 -38.34 11.65
C TYR A 49 12.50 -38.36 11.01
N ASN A 50 11.69 -37.36 11.35
CA ASN A 50 10.36 -37.16 10.76
C ASN A 50 10.41 -35.90 9.87
N ASP A 51 10.14 -36.09 8.58
CA ASP A 51 10.27 -35.03 7.58
C ASP A 51 9.18 -33.95 7.72
N LEU A 52 7.94 -34.35 8.04
CA LEU A 52 6.83 -33.46 8.29
C LEU A 52 7.01 -32.66 9.59
N ALA A 53 7.57 -33.29 10.63
CA ALA A 53 7.96 -32.60 11.86
C ALA A 53 9.06 -31.57 11.62
N SER A 54 10.00 -31.87 10.71
CA SER A 54 11.07 -30.95 10.32
C SER A 54 10.55 -29.70 9.59
N LEU A 55 9.33 -29.76 9.03
CA LEU A 55 8.65 -28.62 8.40
C LEU A 55 7.74 -27.85 9.37
N PHE A 56 6.98 -28.54 10.23
CA PHE A 56 6.03 -27.89 11.15
C PHE A 56 6.63 -27.42 12.48
N LEU A 57 7.66 -28.09 13.02
CA LEU A 57 8.25 -27.82 14.33
C LEU A 57 9.53 -26.96 14.25
N ASN A 58 9.81 -26.39 13.09
CA ASN A 58 10.88 -25.42 12.88
C ASN A 58 10.29 -24.00 12.70
N THR A 59 11.17 -23.00 12.73
CA THR A 59 10.79 -21.65 12.33
C THR A 59 10.42 -21.65 10.84
N ASN A 60 9.55 -20.73 10.42
CA ASN A 60 9.18 -20.61 9.01
C ASN A 60 10.41 -20.34 8.12
N ASP A 61 11.39 -19.58 8.64
CA ASP A 61 12.61 -19.27 7.92
C ASP A 61 13.49 -20.51 7.71
N ASP A 62 13.65 -21.33 8.75
CA ASP A 62 14.38 -22.60 8.63
C ASP A 62 13.62 -23.58 7.72
N ALA A 63 12.30 -23.66 7.82
CA ALA A 63 11.49 -24.49 6.93
C ALA A 63 11.67 -24.08 5.45
N ILE A 64 11.70 -22.77 5.16
CA ILE A 64 11.97 -22.26 3.81
C ILE A 64 13.39 -22.64 3.37
N ARG A 65 14.40 -22.44 4.22
CA ARG A 65 15.79 -22.83 3.91
C ARG A 65 15.92 -24.33 3.63
N ASN A 66 15.24 -25.15 4.41
CA ASN A 66 15.24 -26.60 4.25
C ASN A 66 14.56 -27.00 2.92
N LEU A 67 13.47 -26.32 2.55
CA LEU A 67 12.78 -26.52 1.27
C LEU A 67 13.56 -26.00 0.06
N LEU A 68 14.40 -24.98 0.22
CA LEU A 68 15.25 -24.40 -0.83
C LEU A 68 16.61 -25.09 -0.93
N SER A 69 16.96 -25.94 0.03
CA SER A 69 18.22 -26.68 0.04
C SER A 69 18.38 -27.51 -1.24
N THR A 70 19.60 -27.47 -1.80
CA THR A 70 19.99 -28.16 -3.03
C THR A 70 20.63 -29.50 -2.71
N ASN A 71 20.62 -30.44 -3.67
CA ASN A 71 21.16 -31.81 -3.54
C ASN A 71 20.49 -32.70 -2.49
N THR A 72 19.31 -32.31 -2.00
CA THR A 72 18.56 -32.99 -0.93
C THR A 72 17.32 -33.71 -1.46
N VAL A 73 17.49 -34.44 -2.56
CA VAL A 73 16.38 -35.00 -3.36
C VAL A 73 15.47 -35.92 -2.54
N LYS A 74 16.02 -36.73 -1.62
CA LYS A 74 15.26 -37.72 -0.85
C LYS A 74 14.96 -37.32 0.60
N GLU A 75 15.19 -36.06 0.98
CA GLU A 75 14.93 -35.61 2.36
C GLU A 75 13.46 -35.55 2.74
N PHE A 76 12.57 -35.36 1.76
CA PHE A 76 11.13 -35.22 2.01
C PHE A 76 10.34 -36.18 1.12
N HIS A 77 9.41 -36.92 1.72
CA HIS A 77 8.45 -37.75 0.99
C HIS A 77 7.37 -36.88 0.32
N ILE A 78 6.88 -37.37 -0.82
CA ILE A 78 5.81 -36.73 -1.60
C ILE A 78 4.53 -36.57 -0.76
N SER A 79 4.18 -37.56 0.06
CA SER A 79 3.04 -37.53 0.98
C SER A 79 3.18 -36.41 2.02
N SER A 80 4.33 -36.30 2.66
CA SER A 80 4.61 -35.27 3.67
C SER A 80 4.57 -33.85 3.07
N LEU A 81 5.16 -33.66 1.87
CA LEU A 81 5.08 -32.39 1.15
C LEU A 81 3.63 -32.03 0.79
N PHE A 82 2.84 -32.99 0.30
CA PHE A 82 1.44 -32.74 -0.03
C PHE A 82 0.60 -32.36 1.21
N ILE A 83 0.76 -33.09 2.32
CA ILE A 83 0.07 -32.79 3.59
C ILE A 83 0.47 -31.39 4.09
N PHE A 84 1.76 -31.07 4.07
CA PHE A 84 2.26 -29.77 4.49
C PHE A 84 1.72 -28.64 3.63
N PHE A 85 1.75 -28.78 2.30
CA PHE A 85 1.21 -27.80 1.36
C PHE A 85 -0.27 -27.51 1.63
N VAL A 86 -1.11 -28.54 1.71
CA VAL A 86 -2.56 -28.38 1.95
C VAL A 86 -2.80 -27.72 3.30
N ALA A 87 -2.09 -28.14 4.34
CA ALA A 87 -2.24 -27.58 5.68
C ALA A 87 -1.81 -26.11 5.75
N VAL A 88 -0.63 -25.75 5.26
CA VAL A 88 -0.15 -24.36 5.23
C VAL A 88 -1.04 -23.48 4.38
N TYR A 89 -1.53 -23.96 3.24
CA TYR A 89 -2.44 -23.22 2.37
C TYR A 89 -3.79 -22.93 3.07
N CYS A 90 -4.41 -23.96 3.65
CA CYS A 90 -5.68 -23.81 4.38
C CYS A 90 -5.54 -22.94 5.64
N LEU A 91 -4.50 -23.15 6.44
CA LEU A 91 -4.21 -22.33 7.61
C LEU A 91 -3.90 -20.88 7.20
N GLY A 92 -3.20 -20.68 6.08
CA GLY A 92 -2.94 -19.37 5.50
C GLY A 92 -4.23 -18.60 5.17
N ILE A 93 -5.20 -19.26 4.54
CA ILE A 93 -6.52 -18.67 4.25
C ILE A 93 -7.24 -18.28 5.55
N ILE A 94 -7.28 -19.17 6.55
CA ILE A 94 -7.99 -18.92 7.82
C ILE A 94 -7.33 -17.78 8.61
N THR A 95 -5.99 -17.76 8.64
CA THR A 95 -5.23 -16.76 9.40
C THR A 95 -5.21 -15.39 8.76
N TYR A 96 -5.44 -15.28 7.44
CA TYR A 96 -5.40 -13.98 6.77
C TYR A 96 -6.58 -13.07 7.11
N GLY A 97 -7.76 -13.66 7.35
CA GLY A 97 -8.99 -12.90 7.66
C GLY A 97 -9.08 -12.37 9.08
N ILE A 98 -8.05 -12.58 9.91
CA ILE A 98 -8.11 -12.27 11.35
C ILE A 98 -7.64 -10.84 11.62
N ALA A 99 -8.23 -10.21 12.64
CA ALA A 99 -7.86 -8.87 13.09
C ALA A 99 -6.56 -8.87 13.94
N ILE A 100 -5.46 -9.38 13.38
CA ILE A 100 -4.14 -9.41 14.02
C ILE A 100 -3.11 -8.84 13.02
N PRO A 101 -2.15 -8.02 13.47
CA PRO A 101 -1.05 -7.59 12.60
C PRO A 101 -0.19 -8.79 12.22
N SER A 102 -0.36 -9.28 10.98
CA SER A 102 0.38 -10.42 10.45
C SER A 102 0.84 -10.16 9.01
N GLY A 103 1.94 -10.81 8.61
CA GLY A 103 2.47 -10.74 7.26
C GLY A 103 1.98 -11.90 6.39
N LEU A 104 1.59 -11.61 5.14
CA LEU A 104 1.19 -12.64 4.16
C LEU A 104 2.38 -13.23 3.39
N PHE A 105 3.54 -12.56 3.41
CA PHE A 105 4.67 -12.89 2.55
C PHE A 105 5.29 -14.26 2.85
N ILE A 106 5.62 -14.51 4.13
CA ILE A 106 6.29 -15.74 4.56
C ILE A 106 5.41 -16.99 4.36
N PRO A 107 4.12 -17.02 4.76
CA PRO A 107 3.26 -18.17 4.51
C PRO A 107 3.08 -18.51 3.02
N VAL A 108 3.05 -17.50 2.15
CA VAL A 108 2.93 -17.71 0.69
C VAL A 108 4.24 -18.24 0.10
N ILE A 109 5.40 -17.76 0.56
CA ILE A 109 6.70 -18.38 0.20
C ILE A 109 6.69 -19.84 0.63
N LEU A 110 6.34 -20.13 1.87
CA LEU A 110 6.37 -21.49 2.42
C LEU A 110 5.48 -22.45 1.63
N ALA A 111 4.24 -22.05 1.34
CA ALA A 111 3.32 -22.83 0.51
C ALA A 111 3.85 -23.01 -0.92
N GLY A 112 4.36 -21.94 -1.54
CA GLY A 112 4.91 -21.98 -2.89
C GLY A 112 6.18 -22.82 -3.00
N SER A 113 7.10 -22.72 -2.04
CA SER A 113 8.31 -23.53 -1.95
C SER A 113 7.95 -25.00 -1.81
N CYS A 114 6.98 -25.34 -0.95
CA CYS A 114 6.53 -26.71 -0.80
C CYS A 114 5.90 -27.26 -2.09
N TYR A 115 5.04 -26.48 -2.74
CA TYR A 115 4.45 -26.82 -4.04
C TYR A 115 5.53 -27.02 -5.12
N GLY A 116 6.50 -26.10 -5.21
CA GLY A 116 7.62 -26.20 -6.14
C GLY A 116 8.44 -27.46 -5.89
N ARG A 117 8.78 -27.75 -4.62
CA ARG A 117 9.52 -28.96 -4.25
C ARG A 117 8.74 -30.23 -4.58
N LEU A 118 7.42 -30.25 -4.36
CA LEU A 118 6.54 -31.35 -4.75
C LEU A 118 6.59 -31.61 -6.26
N VAL A 119 6.49 -30.56 -7.08
CA VAL A 119 6.62 -30.67 -8.54
C VAL A 119 8.02 -31.16 -8.93
N GLY A 120 9.08 -30.64 -8.32
CA GLY A 120 10.45 -31.08 -8.57
C GLY A 120 10.66 -32.57 -8.28
N ARG A 121 10.05 -33.11 -7.21
CA ARG A 121 10.09 -34.56 -6.90
C ARG A 121 9.34 -35.39 -7.95
N LEU A 122 8.22 -34.91 -8.48
CA LEU A 122 7.47 -35.60 -9.53
C LEU A 122 8.20 -35.59 -10.88
N PHE A 123 9.01 -34.56 -11.15
CA PHE A 123 9.80 -34.41 -12.38
C PHE A 123 11.23 -34.98 -12.29
N GLU A 124 11.63 -35.55 -11.16
CA GLU A 124 12.90 -36.28 -10.97
C GLU A 124 13.20 -37.30 -12.08
N PRO A 125 12.27 -38.18 -12.51
CA PRO A 125 12.58 -39.18 -13.54
C PRO A 125 12.80 -38.58 -14.94
N ILE A 126 12.35 -37.34 -15.17
CA ILE A 126 12.36 -36.69 -16.49
C ILE A 126 13.51 -35.69 -16.61
N SER A 127 13.89 -35.03 -15.52
CA SER A 127 14.86 -33.93 -15.52
C SER A 127 15.96 -34.13 -14.48
N LYS A 128 17.20 -33.81 -14.85
CA LYS A 128 18.36 -33.78 -13.92
C LYS A 128 18.48 -32.46 -13.16
N LEU A 129 17.39 -31.70 -13.09
CA LEU A 129 17.36 -30.39 -12.43
C LEU A 129 17.26 -30.58 -10.91
N ASP A 130 17.89 -29.69 -10.17
CA ASP A 130 17.86 -29.72 -8.71
C ASP A 130 16.45 -29.38 -8.19
N VAL A 131 16.01 -30.12 -7.16
CA VAL A 131 14.67 -29.96 -6.59
C VAL A 131 14.53 -28.64 -5.82
N GLY A 132 15.63 -28.08 -5.30
CA GLY A 132 15.67 -26.77 -4.65
C GLY A 132 15.37 -25.63 -5.64
N LEU A 133 15.79 -25.75 -6.90
CA LEU A 133 15.43 -24.79 -7.95
C LEU A 133 13.92 -24.78 -8.20
N PHE A 134 13.28 -25.94 -8.28
CA PHE A 134 11.82 -26.01 -8.43
C PHE A 134 11.09 -25.41 -7.23
N SER A 135 11.61 -25.61 -6.01
CA SER A 135 11.10 -24.97 -4.79
C SER A 135 11.13 -23.44 -4.90
N LEU A 136 12.26 -22.86 -5.33
CA LEU A 136 12.39 -21.42 -5.56
C LEU A 136 11.39 -20.90 -6.62
N LEU A 137 11.27 -21.60 -7.76
CA LEU A 137 10.34 -21.23 -8.82
C LEU A 137 8.88 -21.36 -8.36
N GLY A 138 8.57 -22.35 -7.51
CA GLY A 138 7.27 -22.52 -6.87
C GLY A 138 6.93 -21.34 -5.96
N ALA A 139 7.87 -20.92 -5.12
CA ALA A 139 7.72 -19.74 -4.27
C ALA A 139 7.45 -18.47 -5.09
N ALA A 140 8.23 -18.26 -6.15
CA ALA A 140 8.04 -17.17 -7.09
C ALA A 140 6.65 -17.21 -7.71
N SER A 141 6.22 -18.37 -8.22
CA SER A 141 4.91 -18.52 -8.86
C SER A 141 3.75 -18.16 -7.93
N PHE A 142 3.77 -18.61 -6.67
CA PHE A 142 2.71 -18.34 -5.70
C PHE A 142 2.66 -16.88 -5.27
N LEU A 143 3.83 -16.27 -5.02
CA LEU A 143 3.93 -14.85 -4.67
C LEU A 143 3.51 -13.95 -5.83
N GLY A 144 3.96 -14.25 -7.05
CA GLY A 144 3.56 -13.55 -8.27
C GLY A 144 2.06 -13.64 -8.51
N GLY A 145 1.46 -14.83 -8.31
CA GLY A 145 0.03 -15.06 -8.53
C GLY A 145 -0.87 -14.45 -7.45
N THR A 146 -0.41 -14.39 -6.20
CA THR A 146 -1.20 -13.86 -5.07
C THR A 146 -1.05 -12.35 -4.95
N MET A 147 0.18 -11.83 -4.95
CA MET A 147 0.48 -10.44 -4.64
C MET A 147 0.62 -9.56 -5.89
N ARG A 148 0.79 -10.13 -7.08
CA ARG A 148 1.00 -9.40 -8.36
C ARG A 148 2.19 -8.45 -8.37
N MET A 149 3.11 -8.61 -7.43
CA MET A 149 4.40 -7.89 -7.39
C MET A 149 5.42 -8.61 -8.27
N THR A 150 6.03 -7.91 -9.23
CA THR A 150 6.98 -8.50 -10.19
C THR A 150 8.42 -8.10 -9.88
N VAL A 151 8.78 -6.83 -10.07
CA VAL A 151 10.17 -6.35 -10.01
C VAL A 151 10.75 -6.50 -8.61
N SER A 152 10.08 -5.95 -7.59
CA SER A 152 10.56 -6.04 -6.21
C SER A 152 10.69 -7.48 -5.73
N LEU A 153 9.77 -8.34 -6.12
CA LEU A 153 9.79 -9.75 -5.75
C LEU A 153 10.95 -10.51 -6.39
N CYS A 154 11.22 -10.21 -7.66
CA CYS A 154 12.37 -10.76 -8.37
C CYS A 154 13.69 -10.39 -7.67
N VAL A 155 13.83 -9.12 -7.25
CA VAL A 155 15.00 -8.65 -6.50
C VAL A 155 15.12 -9.34 -5.14
N ILE A 156 14.03 -9.45 -4.38
CA ILE A 156 14.05 -10.15 -3.07
C ILE A 156 14.49 -11.60 -3.24
N LEU A 157 13.92 -12.34 -4.20
CA LEU A 157 14.28 -13.73 -4.44
C LEU A 157 15.73 -13.88 -4.93
N LEU A 158 16.22 -12.91 -5.71
CA LEU A 158 17.62 -12.86 -6.13
C LEU A 158 18.55 -12.63 -4.95
N GLU A 159 18.26 -11.68 -4.07
CA GLU A 159 19.09 -11.42 -2.89
C GLU A 159 19.13 -12.63 -1.95
N LEU A 160 18.01 -13.35 -1.82
CA LEU A 160 17.94 -14.58 -1.03
C LEU A 160 18.75 -15.75 -1.62
N THR A 161 18.85 -15.82 -2.94
CA THR A 161 19.55 -16.92 -3.65
C THR A 161 21.00 -16.58 -3.96
N ASN A 162 21.34 -15.29 -4.03
CA ASN A 162 22.65 -14.77 -4.39
C ASN A 162 23.17 -15.32 -5.73
N ASP A 163 22.27 -15.66 -6.66
CA ASP A 163 22.61 -16.17 -8.00
C ASP A 163 21.88 -15.37 -9.09
N LEU A 164 22.64 -14.53 -9.78
CA LEU A 164 22.17 -13.68 -10.88
C LEU A 164 21.69 -14.50 -12.09
N LEU A 165 22.17 -15.73 -12.27
CA LEU A 165 21.82 -16.57 -13.41
C LEU A 165 20.39 -17.10 -13.32
N MET A 166 19.81 -17.16 -12.11
CA MET A 166 18.43 -17.59 -11.88
C MET A 166 17.38 -16.52 -12.20
N LEU A 167 17.78 -15.24 -12.26
CA LEU A 167 16.89 -14.10 -12.50
C LEU A 167 15.97 -14.25 -13.71
N PRO A 168 16.45 -14.58 -14.94
CA PRO A 168 15.57 -14.68 -16.10
C PRO A 168 14.50 -15.77 -15.95
N LEU A 169 14.83 -16.88 -15.29
CA LEU A 169 13.89 -17.98 -15.03
C LEU A 169 12.81 -17.56 -14.02
N VAL A 170 13.22 -16.94 -12.90
CA VAL A 170 12.30 -16.43 -11.88
C VAL A 170 11.37 -15.37 -12.48
N MET A 171 11.92 -14.44 -13.27
CA MET A 171 11.13 -13.38 -13.92
C MET A 171 10.11 -13.95 -14.91
N LEU A 172 10.50 -14.96 -15.72
CA LEU A 172 9.58 -15.62 -16.63
C LEU A 172 8.41 -16.28 -15.88
N VAL A 173 8.70 -17.03 -14.81
CA VAL A 173 7.69 -17.68 -13.97
C VAL A 173 6.77 -16.65 -13.30
N LEU A 174 7.33 -15.55 -12.81
CA LEU A 174 6.57 -14.45 -12.21
C LEU A 174 5.62 -13.79 -13.21
N LEU A 175 6.08 -13.52 -14.44
CA LEU A 175 5.25 -12.92 -15.48
C LEU A 175 4.11 -13.85 -15.87
N ILE A 176 4.38 -15.13 -16.12
CA ILE A 176 3.34 -16.11 -16.45
C ILE A 176 2.32 -16.21 -15.31
N SER A 177 2.77 -16.34 -14.06
CA SER A 177 1.87 -16.45 -12.91
C SER A 177 1.03 -15.19 -12.72
N LYS A 178 1.63 -14.00 -12.87
CA LYS A 178 0.90 -12.73 -12.81
C LYS A 178 -0.15 -12.65 -13.92
N THR A 179 0.20 -12.96 -15.16
CA THR A 179 -0.74 -12.92 -16.29
C THR A 179 -1.90 -13.87 -16.07
N MET A 180 -1.63 -15.11 -15.65
CA MET A 180 -2.68 -16.07 -15.32
C MET A 180 -3.58 -15.55 -14.21
N GLY A 181 -2.98 -14.99 -13.17
CA GLY A 181 -3.73 -14.36 -12.10
C GLY A 181 -4.60 -13.19 -12.59
N ASP A 182 -4.07 -12.30 -13.44
CA ASP A 182 -4.73 -11.06 -13.88
C ASP A 182 -5.98 -11.37 -14.72
N MET A 183 -6.04 -12.55 -15.34
CA MET A 183 -7.25 -13.03 -16.03
C MET A 183 -8.41 -13.37 -15.09
N PHE A 184 -8.13 -13.84 -13.86
CA PHE A 184 -9.16 -14.29 -12.93
C PHE A 184 -9.52 -13.26 -11.88
N ASN A 185 -8.52 -12.67 -11.22
CA ASN A 185 -8.73 -11.84 -10.03
C ASN A 185 -7.69 -10.71 -9.94
N LYS A 186 -7.98 -9.67 -9.14
CA LYS A 186 -6.98 -8.67 -8.72
C LYS A 186 -6.07 -9.22 -7.61
N GLY A 187 -4.92 -8.58 -7.40
CA GLY A 187 -4.03 -8.94 -6.31
C GLY A 187 -4.70 -8.80 -4.94
N VAL A 188 -4.26 -9.60 -3.97
CA VAL A 188 -4.91 -9.64 -2.65
C VAL A 188 -4.86 -8.27 -1.95
N TYR A 189 -3.77 -7.52 -2.10
CA TYR A 189 -3.65 -6.18 -1.51
C TYR A 189 -4.65 -5.18 -2.12
N ASP A 190 -4.82 -5.18 -3.44
CA ASP A 190 -5.79 -4.32 -4.13
C ASP A 190 -7.22 -4.63 -3.70
N GLN A 191 -7.52 -5.92 -3.50
CA GLN A 191 -8.82 -6.36 -3.01
C GLN A 191 -9.08 -5.86 -1.59
N ILE A 192 -8.11 -5.92 -0.68
CA ILE A 192 -8.28 -5.40 0.68
C ILE A 192 -8.52 -3.90 0.68
N VAL A 193 -7.77 -3.15 -0.11
CA VAL A 193 -7.94 -1.70 -0.21
C VAL A 193 -9.37 -1.36 -0.61
N LYS A 194 -9.94 -2.11 -1.57
CA LYS A 194 -11.33 -1.96 -2.00
C LYS A 194 -12.33 -2.39 -0.94
N LEU A 195 -12.10 -3.52 -0.27
CA LEU A 195 -12.97 -4.01 0.80
C LEU A 195 -12.98 -3.06 2.01
N LYS A 196 -11.86 -2.38 2.28
CA LYS A 196 -11.78 -1.33 3.31
C LYS A 196 -12.41 0.01 2.89
N GLY A 197 -12.84 0.14 1.63
CA GLY A 197 -13.40 1.38 1.10
C GLY A 197 -12.39 2.54 1.08
N LEU A 198 -11.09 2.24 1.02
CA LEU A 198 -10.06 3.27 0.97
C LEU A 198 -9.99 3.87 -0.44
N PRO A 199 -10.00 5.20 -0.60
CA PRO A 199 -9.84 5.83 -1.90
C PRO A 199 -8.40 5.59 -2.38
N TYR A 200 -8.27 4.72 -3.39
CA TYR A 200 -6.99 4.37 -4.00
C TYR A 200 -7.02 4.70 -5.49
N MET A 201 -5.99 5.41 -5.94
CA MET A 201 -5.82 5.78 -7.34
C MET A 201 -4.86 4.80 -7.99
N GLU A 202 -5.26 4.17 -9.09
CA GLU A 202 -4.44 3.21 -9.85
C GLU A 202 -3.33 3.93 -10.64
N ALA A 203 -2.28 3.20 -11.03
CA ALA A 203 -1.10 3.79 -11.70
C ALA A 203 -1.38 4.25 -13.12
N HIS A 204 -2.33 3.58 -13.76
CA HIS A 204 -2.71 3.85 -15.12
C HIS A 204 -4.18 4.27 -15.10
N PRO A 205 -4.54 5.31 -15.85
CA PRO A 205 -5.93 5.70 -15.99
C PRO A 205 -6.71 4.57 -16.67
N GLU A 206 -7.91 4.30 -16.19
CA GLU A 206 -8.78 3.31 -16.80
C GLU A 206 -9.17 3.72 -18.23
N PRO A 207 -9.40 2.75 -19.14
CA PRO A 207 -9.67 3.05 -20.54
C PRO A 207 -10.83 4.03 -20.77
N TYR A 208 -11.87 3.97 -19.94
CA TYR A 208 -13.04 4.86 -20.04
C TYR A 208 -12.72 6.33 -19.71
N MET A 209 -11.68 6.61 -18.91
CA MET A 209 -11.27 7.98 -18.57
C MET A 209 -10.77 8.76 -19.78
N LYS A 210 -10.45 8.09 -20.89
CA LYS A 210 -10.10 8.75 -22.16
C LYS A 210 -11.29 9.45 -22.80
N HIS A 211 -12.51 8.99 -22.53
CA HIS A 211 -13.75 9.52 -23.09
C HIS A 211 -14.41 10.59 -22.22
N LEU A 212 -13.84 10.87 -21.05
CA LEU A 212 -14.32 11.88 -20.11
C LEU A 212 -13.40 13.10 -20.13
N ILE A 213 -13.98 14.27 -19.90
CA ILE A 213 -13.24 15.52 -19.70
C ILE A 213 -13.21 15.90 -18.21
N ALA A 214 -12.26 16.74 -17.82
CA ALA A 214 -12.10 17.19 -16.44
C ALA A 214 -13.40 17.79 -15.88
N ARG A 215 -14.13 18.55 -16.71
CA ARG A 215 -15.45 19.12 -16.37
C ARG A 215 -16.45 18.09 -15.85
N ASP A 216 -16.47 16.87 -16.39
CA ASP A 216 -17.46 15.85 -16.05
C ASP A 216 -17.31 15.32 -14.62
N VAL A 217 -16.12 15.49 -14.02
CA VAL A 217 -15.76 14.95 -12.70
C VAL A 217 -15.69 16.05 -11.63
N VAL A 218 -15.77 17.33 -12.01
CA VAL A 218 -15.78 18.44 -11.04
C VAL A 218 -17.01 18.32 -10.14
N THR A 219 -16.78 18.36 -8.83
CA THR A 219 -17.80 18.10 -7.81
C THR A 219 -18.53 19.39 -7.39
N GLY A 220 -19.85 19.42 -7.58
CA GLY A 220 -20.81 20.24 -6.82
C GLY A 220 -20.64 21.77 -6.87
N PRO A 221 -21.45 22.52 -6.10
CA PRO A 221 -21.28 23.96 -5.95
C PRO A 221 -19.96 24.23 -5.22
N LEU A 222 -19.00 24.79 -5.94
CA LEU A 222 -17.70 25.14 -5.42
C LEU A 222 -17.83 26.26 -4.37
N ILE A 223 -17.26 26.05 -3.18
CA ILE A 223 -17.11 27.12 -2.19
C ILE A 223 -15.79 27.82 -2.45
N THR A 224 -15.90 29.03 -2.98
CA THR A 224 -14.78 29.93 -3.25
C THR A 224 -14.73 31.01 -2.17
N PHE A 225 -13.56 31.60 -1.98
CA PHE A 225 -13.43 32.83 -1.19
C PHE A 225 -12.90 33.95 -2.07
N SER A 226 -13.30 35.18 -1.77
CA SER A 226 -12.65 36.37 -2.33
C SER A 226 -11.25 36.54 -1.73
N GLY A 227 -10.33 37.23 -2.43
CA GLY A 227 -9.01 37.53 -1.86
C GLY A 227 -9.09 38.31 -0.55
N VAL A 228 -10.06 39.22 -0.42
CA VAL A 228 -10.44 39.86 0.85
C VAL A 228 -11.86 39.43 1.22
N GLU A 229 -11.95 38.50 2.18
CA GLU A 229 -13.21 37.81 2.52
C GLU A 229 -13.69 38.17 3.93
N LYS A 230 -15.01 38.11 4.15
CA LYS A 230 -15.58 38.30 5.49
C LYS A 230 -15.26 37.11 6.41
N VAL A 231 -14.90 37.40 7.65
CA VAL A 231 -14.64 36.37 8.68
C VAL A 231 -15.86 35.47 8.88
N GLY A 232 -17.07 36.05 8.91
CA GLY A 232 -18.33 35.30 9.03
C GLY A 232 -18.54 34.28 7.91
N ASN A 233 -18.21 34.63 6.66
CA ASN A 233 -18.32 33.74 5.50
C ASN A 233 -17.36 32.54 5.61
N ILE A 234 -16.11 32.82 6.01
CA ILE A 234 -15.10 31.79 6.24
C ILE A 234 -15.56 30.86 7.36
N LEU A 235 -16.03 31.40 8.48
CA LEU A 235 -16.51 30.60 9.62
C LEU A 235 -17.73 29.75 9.24
N HIS A 236 -18.68 30.32 8.49
CA HIS A 236 -19.82 29.58 7.98
C HIS A 236 -19.39 28.41 7.09
N ALA A 237 -18.52 28.66 6.10
CA ALA A 237 -17.97 27.60 5.26
C ALA A 237 -17.22 26.52 6.06
N LEU A 238 -16.43 26.92 7.06
CA LEU A 238 -15.68 25.99 7.91
C LEU A 238 -16.59 25.18 8.86
N LYS A 239 -17.74 25.71 9.28
CA LYS A 239 -18.72 25.00 10.12
C LYS A 239 -19.57 24.03 9.31
N HIS A 240 -20.04 24.45 8.14
CA HIS A 240 -21.00 23.68 7.35
C HIS A 240 -20.34 22.70 6.38
N THR A 241 -19.04 22.86 6.07
CA THR A 241 -18.35 21.95 5.14
C THR A 241 -17.11 21.29 5.73
N GLY A 242 -16.88 20.05 5.29
CA GLY A 242 -15.67 19.25 5.58
C GLY A 242 -14.53 19.47 4.58
N HIS A 243 -14.61 20.50 3.73
CA HIS A 243 -13.58 20.77 2.73
C HIS A 243 -12.29 21.26 3.39
N ASN A 244 -11.15 20.87 2.80
CA ASN A 244 -9.82 21.15 3.32
C ASN A 244 -9.02 22.13 2.45
N GLY A 245 -9.54 22.50 1.28
CA GLY A 245 -8.95 23.44 0.35
C GLY A 245 -10.05 24.26 -0.30
N PHE A 246 -9.80 25.56 -0.42
CA PHE A 246 -10.75 26.54 -0.96
C PHE A 246 -9.99 27.39 -1.98
N PRO A 247 -10.45 27.47 -3.24
CA PRO A 247 -9.88 28.39 -4.21
C PRO A 247 -10.21 29.84 -3.83
N VAL A 248 -9.23 30.70 -4.02
CA VAL A 248 -9.35 32.15 -3.80
C VAL A 248 -9.45 32.81 -5.17
N ILE A 249 -10.54 33.54 -5.39
CA ILE A 249 -10.86 34.19 -6.67
C ILE A 249 -11.07 35.66 -6.40
N ASP A 250 -10.35 36.52 -7.12
CA ASP A 250 -10.60 37.97 -7.05
C ASP A 250 -11.64 38.38 -8.08
N GLU A 251 -12.54 39.24 -7.62
CA GLU A 251 -13.60 39.87 -8.40
C GLU A 251 -13.48 41.40 -8.26
N PRO A 252 -14.18 42.20 -9.09
CA PRO A 252 -14.19 43.66 -8.95
C PRO A 252 -14.54 44.08 -7.53
N PRO A 253 -13.78 44.99 -6.88
CA PRO A 253 -12.87 45.99 -7.46
C PRO A 253 -11.38 45.61 -7.56
N PHE A 254 -10.99 44.39 -7.20
CA PHE A 254 -9.56 44.00 -7.14
C PHE A 254 -9.03 43.44 -8.47
N SER A 255 -9.90 42.85 -9.28
CA SER A 255 -9.61 42.44 -10.66
C SER A 255 -10.75 42.85 -11.58
N ASP A 256 -10.45 43.13 -12.85
CA ASP A 256 -11.43 43.48 -13.88
C ASP A 256 -12.33 42.29 -14.24
N ALA A 257 -11.84 41.06 -14.01
CA ALA A 257 -12.52 39.80 -14.30
C ALA A 257 -12.25 38.78 -13.18
N PRO A 258 -13.11 37.76 -13.00
CA PRO A 258 -12.87 36.71 -12.02
C PRO A 258 -11.56 35.96 -12.33
N GLU A 259 -10.55 36.15 -11.49
CA GLU A 259 -9.23 35.55 -11.65
C GLU A 259 -8.89 34.64 -10.47
N LEU A 260 -8.34 33.47 -10.75
CA LEU A 260 -7.90 32.53 -9.72
C LEU A 260 -6.57 32.99 -9.12
N CYS A 261 -6.62 33.64 -7.97
CA CYS A 261 -5.42 34.11 -7.26
C CYS A 261 -4.68 32.98 -6.55
N GLY A 262 -5.39 31.92 -6.12
CA GLY A 262 -4.72 30.79 -5.49
C GLY A 262 -5.61 29.74 -4.83
N LEU A 263 -5.01 28.89 -4.01
CA LEU A 263 -5.69 27.90 -3.18
C LEU A 263 -5.26 28.03 -1.71
N VAL A 264 -6.23 28.23 -0.82
CA VAL A 264 -6.00 28.29 0.63
C VAL A 264 -6.48 27.01 1.30
N LEU A 265 -5.71 26.51 2.27
CA LEU A 265 -6.06 25.31 3.02
C LEU A 265 -6.81 25.66 4.30
N ARG A 266 -7.72 24.77 4.71
CA ARG A 266 -8.44 24.88 5.99
C ARG A 266 -7.52 25.10 7.18
N SER A 267 -6.41 24.37 7.26
CA SER A 267 -5.44 24.51 8.35
C SER A 267 -4.81 25.90 8.40
N LYS A 268 -4.52 26.51 7.24
CA LYS A 268 -3.98 27.88 7.15
C LYS A 268 -5.02 28.92 7.57
N LEU A 269 -6.28 28.74 7.17
CA LEU A 269 -7.38 29.61 7.59
C LEU A 269 -7.55 29.60 9.11
N LEU A 270 -7.49 28.44 9.77
CA LEU A 270 -7.62 28.35 11.23
C LEU A 270 -6.49 29.10 11.95
N VAL A 271 -5.25 29.00 11.46
CA VAL A 271 -4.11 29.75 12.01
C VAL A 271 -4.31 31.26 11.81
N LEU A 272 -4.78 31.68 10.63
CA LEU A 272 -5.04 33.08 10.33
C LEU A 272 -6.13 33.68 11.23
N LEU A 273 -7.24 32.95 11.40
CA LEU A 273 -8.33 33.33 12.28
C LEU A 273 -7.90 33.41 13.75
N LYS A 274 -7.02 32.51 14.21
CA LYS A 274 -6.44 32.56 15.56
C LYS A 274 -5.54 33.77 15.76
N GLY A 275 -4.84 34.21 14.71
CA GLY A 275 -3.98 35.39 14.74
C GLY A 275 -4.75 36.72 14.80
N LYS A 276 -6.09 36.70 14.60
CA LYS A 276 -6.98 37.87 14.64
C LYS A 276 -6.47 39.08 13.85
N ALA A 277 -5.90 38.83 12.67
CA ALA A 277 -5.44 39.88 11.75
C ALA A 277 -6.62 40.41 10.92
N PHE A 278 -7.60 41.01 11.60
CA PHE A 278 -8.86 41.46 11.00
C PHE A 278 -8.81 42.96 10.68
N SER A 279 -9.48 43.36 9.59
CA SER A 279 -9.67 44.75 9.18
C SER A 279 -11.16 45.07 9.07
N LYS A 280 -11.58 46.28 9.44
CA LYS A 280 -12.98 46.71 9.25
C LYS A 280 -13.30 47.04 7.80
N ASP A 281 -12.29 47.49 7.05
CA ASP A 281 -12.41 47.85 5.64
C ASP A 281 -11.84 46.74 4.74
N ARG A 282 -12.36 46.66 3.50
CA ARG A 282 -11.86 45.76 2.45
C ARG A 282 -10.52 46.25 1.91
N VAL A 283 -9.45 46.02 2.66
CA VAL A 283 -8.10 46.48 2.32
C VAL A 283 -7.15 45.30 2.24
N LEU A 284 -6.21 45.37 1.31
CA LEU A 284 -5.10 44.43 1.21
C LEU A 284 -4.15 44.66 2.39
N ALA A 285 -4.04 43.67 3.27
CA ALA A 285 -3.21 43.75 4.46
C ALA A 285 -1.70 43.61 4.15
N GLY A 286 -1.37 43.19 2.92
CA GLY A 286 0.02 43.02 2.47
C GLY A 286 0.80 42.07 3.38
N ASN A 287 2.09 42.34 3.58
CA ASN A 287 2.97 41.49 4.41
C ASN A 287 2.80 41.69 5.93
N GLU A 288 1.87 42.54 6.39
CA GLU A 288 1.67 42.75 7.84
C GLU A 288 1.12 41.51 8.56
N VAL A 289 0.42 40.64 7.84
CA VAL A 289 -0.08 39.35 8.34
C VAL A 289 1.06 38.46 8.85
N PHE A 290 2.18 38.44 8.15
CA PHE A 290 3.37 37.64 8.51
C PHE A 290 4.18 38.23 9.68
N ARG A 291 3.94 39.49 10.06
CA ARG A 291 4.56 40.05 11.29
C ARG A 291 3.91 39.51 12.56
N LYS A 292 2.63 39.10 12.48
CA LYS A 292 1.86 38.59 13.63
C LYS A 292 1.83 37.06 13.72
N ILE A 293 2.07 36.34 12.63
CA ILE A 293 1.97 34.88 12.56
C ILE A 293 3.27 34.28 12.03
N SER A 294 3.89 33.40 12.81
CA SER A 294 5.13 32.73 12.41
C SER A 294 4.86 31.57 11.44
N GLU A 295 5.77 31.32 10.50
CA GLU A 295 5.74 30.16 9.61
C GLU A 295 5.62 28.82 10.37
N LEU A 296 6.21 28.76 11.57
CA LEU A 296 6.15 27.61 12.47
C LEU A 296 4.73 27.27 12.94
N ASP A 297 3.82 28.25 13.01
CA ASP A 297 2.44 28.01 13.40
C ASP A 297 1.65 27.28 12.32
N PHE A 298 1.97 27.52 11.05
CA PHE A 298 1.38 26.79 9.92
C PHE A 298 1.86 25.34 9.84
N ALA A 299 3.11 25.06 10.27
CA ALA A 299 3.70 23.71 10.25
C ALA A 299 3.05 22.75 11.28
N LYS A 300 2.45 23.27 12.35
CA LYS A 300 1.83 22.46 13.42
C LYS A 300 0.67 21.59 12.93
N ALA A 301 0.01 21.97 11.83
CA ALA A 301 -1.07 21.21 11.23
C ALA A 301 -0.63 19.81 10.76
N GLY A 302 0.61 19.63 10.31
CA GLY A 302 1.15 18.34 9.87
C GLY A 302 1.52 17.38 11.01
N SER A 303 1.65 17.89 12.24
CA SER A 303 2.14 17.13 13.41
C SER A 303 1.01 16.50 14.24
N GLY A 304 -0.25 16.57 13.79
CA GLY A 304 -1.43 16.14 14.56
C GLY A 304 -1.82 17.09 15.70
N LYS A 305 -1.07 18.19 15.89
CA LYS A 305 -1.37 19.31 16.81
C LYS A 305 -2.02 20.49 16.08
N GLY A 306 -2.71 20.23 14.97
CA GLY A 306 -3.41 21.26 14.22
C GLY A 306 -4.53 21.88 15.06
N LEU A 307 -4.74 23.19 14.86
CA LEU A 307 -5.87 23.90 15.45
C LEU A 307 -7.18 23.30 14.95
N LYS A 308 -8.16 23.22 15.84
CA LYS A 308 -9.55 22.90 15.50
C LYS A 308 -10.37 24.18 15.48
N LEU A 309 -11.56 24.08 14.89
CA LEU A 309 -12.51 25.20 14.88
C LEU A 309 -12.94 25.58 16.32
N GLU A 310 -13.00 24.60 17.23
CA GLU A 310 -13.34 24.78 18.64
C GLU A 310 -12.30 25.62 19.42
N ASP A 311 -11.06 25.69 18.93
CA ASP A 311 -9.98 26.45 19.59
C ASP A 311 -10.03 27.95 19.25
N LEU A 312 -10.98 28.37 18.42
CA LEU A 312 -11.13 29.76 17.98
C LEU A 312 -12.14 30.49 18.87
N ASP A 313 -11.67 31.52 19.57
CA ASP A 313 -12.51 32.47 20.30
C ASP A 313 -12.72 33.74 19.46
N ILE A 314 -13.78 33.74 18.66
CA ILE A 314 -14.14 34.85 17.75
C ILE A 314 -15.46 35.46 18.21
N GLN A 315 -15.42 36.74 18.55
CA GLN A 315 -16.56 37.51 19.04
C GLN A 315 -17.52 37.86 17.89
N GLU A 316 -18.81 38.06 18.14
CA GLU A 316 -19.79 38.36 17.08
C GLU A 316 -19.43 39.62 16.27
N GLU A 317 -18.83 40.63 16.92
CA GLU A 317 -18.35 41.84 16.25
C GLU A 317 -17.25 41.57 15.20
N GLU A 318 -16.48 40.51 15.38
CA GLU A 318 -15.39 40.12 14.48
C GLU A 318 -15.92 39.41 13.22
N TRP A 319 -17.18 38.95 13.20
CA TRP A 319 -17.76 38.23 12.05
C TRP A 319 -17.96 39.16 10.84
N ASP A 320 -18.25 40.43 11.10
CA ASP A 320 -18.44 41.45 10.07
C ASP A 320 -17.14 42.08 9.57
N MET A 321 -15.99 41.70 10.16
CA MET A 321 -14.67 42.13 9.72
C MET A 321 -14.18 41.33 8.50
N TYR A 322 -13.16 41.86 7.84
CA TYR A 322 -12.53 41.30 6.65
C TYR A 322 -11.12 40.79 6.94
N VAL A 323 -10.72 39.79 6.16
CA VAL A 323 -9.40 39.17 6.21
C VAL A 323 -8.85 39.02 4.79
N ASP A 324 -7.59 39.41 4.64
CA ASP A 324 -6.83 39.22 3.41
C ASP A 324 -6.22 37.80 3.36
N LEU A 325 -6.61 37.04 2.34
CA LEU A 325 -6.19 35.65 2.11
C LEU A 325 -4.98 35.54 1.17
N HIS A 326 -4.63 36.59 0.43
CA HIS A 326 -3.50 36.58 -0.51
C HIS A 326 -2.18 36.10 0.12
N PRO A 327 -1.81 36.56 1.34
CA PRO A 327 -0.53 36.18 1.93
C PRO A 327 -0.43 34.67 2.21
N ILE A 328 -1.55 34.01 2.51
CA ILE A 328 -1.55 32.59 2.91
C ILE A 328 -1.93 31.63 1.79
N ALA A 329 -2.54 32.13 0.72
CA ALA A 329 -2.93 31.35 -0.44
C ALA A 329 -1.68 30.83 -1.18
N ASN A 330 -1.76 29.60 -1.69
CA ASN A 330 -0.80 29.16 -2.70
C ASN A 330 -1.15 29.87 -4.01
N THR A 331 -0.31 30.82 -4.43
CA THR A 331 -0.49 31.62 -5.65
C THR A 331 -0.27 30.85 -6.95
N SER A 332 0.30 29.63 -6.86
CA SER A 332 0.53 28.76 -8.01
C SER A 332 -0.09 27.37 -7.78
N PRO A 333 -1.43 27.28 -7.68
CA PRO A 333 -2.09 25.98 -7.63
C PRO A 333 -1.96 25.29 -8.99
N TYR A 334 -1.85 23.96 -8.99
CA TYR A 334 -1.92 23.20 -10.23
C TYR A 334 -3.32 23.30 -10.82
N THR A 335 -3.40 23.87 -12.02
CA THR A 335 -4.64 24.06 -12.77
C THR A 335 -4.68 23.19 -14.01
N VAL A 336 -5.88 22.76 -14.37
CA VAL A 336 -6.16 22.09 -15.64
C VAL A 336 -7.34 22.78 -16.32
N VAL A 337 -7.33 22.83 -17.64
CA VAL A 337 -8.45 23.38 -18.40
C VAL A 337 -9.62 22.39 -18.36
N GLU A 338 -10.85 22.89 -18.27
CA GLU A 338 -12.07 22.06 -18.20
C GLU A 338 -12.20 21.02 -19.34
N THR A 339 -11.65 21.33 -20.52
CA THR A 339 -11.65 20.47 -21.72
C THR A 339 -10.54 19.41 -21.73
N MET A 340 -9.66 19.40 -20.73
CA MET A 340 -8.58 18.41 -20.62
C MET A 340 -9.16 17.01 -20.40
N SER A 341 -8.64 16.00 -21.11
CA SER A 341 -9.04 14.61 -20.88
C SER A 341 -8.79 14.21 -19.42
N LEU A 342 -9.77 13.54 -18.83
CA LEU A 342 -9.69 13.06 -17.45
C LEU A 342 -8.49 12.14 -17.24
N ALA A 343 -8.17 11.28 -18.21
CA ALA A 343 -6.99 10.41 -18.14
C ALA A 343 -5.69 11.21 -17.94
N LYS A 344 -5.56 12.35 -18.62
CA LYS A 344 -4.38 13.23 -18.50
C LYS A 344 -4.37 13.96 -17.15
N ALA A 345 -5.53 14.41 -16.68
CA ALA A 345 -5.67 15.06 -15.38
C ALA A 345 -5.37 14.09 -14.22
N ALA A 346 -5.82 12.83 -14.31
CA ALA A 346 -5.57 11.79 -13.31
C ALA A 346 -4.08 11.44 -13.19
N VAL A 347 -3.37 11.31 -14.31
CA VAL A 347 -1.92 11.10 -14.31
C VAL A 347 -1.20 12.25 -13.62
N LEU A 348 -1.53 13.50 -14.00
CA LEU A 348 -0.94 14.68 -13.38
C LEU A 348 -1.22 14.76 -11.87
N PHE A 349 -2.45 14.45 -11.46
CA PHE A 349 -2.86 14.45 -10.06
C PHE A 349 -2.04 13.44 -9.24
N ARG A 350 -1.85 12.24 -9.79
CA ARG A 350 -1.10 11.16 -9.14
C ARG A 350 0.40 11.44 -9.09
N GLU A 351 1.02 11.78 -10.22
CA GLU A 351 2.47 11.94 -10.33
C GLU A 351 3.00 13.07 -9.45
N LEU A 352 2.23 14.17 -9.34
CA LEU A 352 2.56 15.29 -8.47
C LEU A 352 2.10 15.09 -7.02
N GLY A 353 1.37 14.01 -6.71
CA GLY A 353 0.84 13.75 -5.38
C GLY A 353 -0.12 14.83 -4.88
N LEU A 354 -0.97 15.36 -5.77
CA LEU A 354 -1.86 16.47 -5.44
C LEU A 354 -2.97 16.02 -4.48
N ARG A 355 -3.46 16.99 -3.68
CA ARG A 355 -4.67 16.83 -2.87
C ARG A 355 -5.87 17.54 -3.48
N HIS A 356 -5.63 18.68 -4.11
CA HIS A 356 -6.62 19.49 -4.80
C HIS A 356 -6.04 19.88 -6.17
N MET A 357 -6.86 19.85 -7.20
CA MET A 357 -6.53 20.29 -8.55
C MET A 357 -7.64 21.23 -9.01
N CYS A 358 -7.27 22.45 -9.39
CA CYS A 358 -8.24 23.46 -9.81
C CYS A 358 -8.58 23.26 -11.28
N VAL A 359 -9.86 23.12 -11.61
CA VAL A 359 -10.31 23.07 -13.00
C VAL A 359 -10.77 24.46 -13.40
N VAL A 360 -10.08 25.06 -14.37
CA VAL A 360 -10.38 26.40 -14.85
C VAL A 360 -11.17 26.34 -16.16
N PRO A 361 -12.17 27.22 -16.35
CA PRO A 361 -12.90 27.30 -17.60
C PRO A 361 -11.96 27.72 -18.72
N LYS A 362 -12.30 27.35 -19.96
CA LYS A 362 -11.56 27.85 -21.12
C LYS A 362 -11.82 29.35 -21.23
N SER A 363 -10.83 30.19 -20.98
CA SER A 363 -10.98 31.62 -21.26
C SER A 363 -11.24 31.77 -22.76
N GLN A 364 -12.45 32.20 -23.11
CA GLN A 364 -12.66 32.81 -24.42
C GLN A 364 -11.90 34.12 -24.32
N GLY A 365 -10.71 34.17 -24.93
CA GLY A 365 -9.98 35.43 -25.05
C GLY A 365 -10.97 36.49 -25.52
N VAL A 366 -11.02 37.60 -24.80
CA VAL A 366 -11.71 38.80 -25.26
C VAL A 366 -11.21 39.01 -26.69
N SER A 367 -12.11 38.84 -27.66
CA SER A 367 -11.83 39.15 -29.05
C SER A 367 -11.41 40.61 -29.10
N LEU A 368 -10.12 40.83 -29.41
CA LEU A 368 -9.51 42.14 -29.61
C LEU A 368 -10.32 42.99 -30.61
#